data_AF-A0A831XJ72-F1
#
_entry.id   AF-A0A831XJ72-F1
#
_cell.length_a   1.000
_cell.length_b   1.000
_cell.length_c   1.000
_cell.angle_alpha   90.00
_cell.angle_beta   90.00
_cell.angle_gamma   90.00
#
_symmetry.space_group_name_H-M   'P 1'
#
loop_
_entity.id
_entity.type
_entity.pdbx_description
1 polymer ?
#
loop_
_entity_poly.entity_id
_entity_poly.type
_entity_poly.pdbx_seq_one_letter_code
_entity_poly.pdbx_strand_id
1 'polypeptide(L)' 'MATRSLDIPEKEYMLPGNRSCAGCGLAIAYRHILKALDGKAIMTIPASCLT' A
#
# COMPACT_ATOMS: atom_id res chain seq x y z
N MET A 1 -8.39 12.57 10.39
CA MET A 1 -7.36 11.89 9.58
C MET A 1 -6.10 11.88 10.42
N ALA A 2 -5.65 10.72 10.88
CA ALA A 2 -4.43 10.64 11.68
C ALA A 2 -3.23 10.86 10.75
N THR A 3 -2.43 11.89 11.02
CA THR A 3 -1.33 12.34 10.15
C THR A 3 0.05 12.09 10.75
N ARG A 4 0.12 11.63 12.00
CA ARG A 4 1.38 11.28 12.66
C ARG A 4 1.78 9.86 12.28
N SER A 5 3.07 9.61 12.10
CA SER A 5 3.59 8.29 11.72
C SER A 5 3.24 7.18 12.71
N LEU A 6 3.12 7.52 14.00
CA LEU A 6 2.78 6.59 15.08
C LEU A 6 1.32 6.11 15.03
N ASP A 7 0.45 6.85 14.36
CA ASP A 7 -0.99 6.58 14.31
C ASP A 7 -1.40 5.83 13.03
N ILE A 8 -0.43 5.35 12.24
CA ILE A 8 -0.69 4.57 11.01
C ILE A 8 -1.30 3.21 11.42
N PRO A 9 -2.43 2.79 10.82
CA PRO A 9 -3.06 1.51 11.15
C PRO A 9 -2.11 0.32 10.95
N GLU A 10 -2.08 -0.62 11.88
CA GLU A 10 -1.27 -1.84 11.76
C GLU A 10 -1.82 -2.78 10.68
N LYS A 11 -3.15 -2.77 10.48
CA LYS A 11 -3.85 -3.60 9.50
C LYS A 11 -3.33 -3.35 8.09
N GLU A 12 -3.02 -4.44 7.39
CA GLU A 12 -2.60 -4.42 6.00
C GLU A 12 -3.75 -4.80 5.07
N TYR A 13 -3.82 -4.09 3.95
CA TYR A 13 -4.75 -4.38 2.85
C TYR A 13 -4.04 -4.95 1.62
N MET A 14 -2.71 -4.90 1.59
CA MET A 14 -1.87 -5.54 0.59
C MET A 14 -1.37 -6.87 1.15
N LEU A 15 -1.53 -7.96 0.39
CA LEU A 15 -1.04 -9.28 0.79
C LEU A 15 0.50 -9.36 0.67
N PRO A 16 1.18 -10.12 1.54
CA PRO A 16 2.61 -10.39 1.42
C PRO A 16 2.89 -11.32 0.22
N GLY A 17 4.10 -11.24 -0.34
CA GLY A 17 4.55 -12.13 -1.42
C GLY A 17 4.31 -11.59 -2.84
N ASN A 18 4.86 -10.41 -3.14
CA ASN A 18 4.84 -9.81 -4.47
C ASN A 18 6.24 -9.83 -5.11
N ARG A 19 6.33 -9.64 -6.44
CA ARG A 19 7.60 -9.69 -7.18
C ARG A 19 8.35 -8.35 -7.21
N SER A 20 8.12 -7.50 -6.21
CA SER A 20 8.79 -6.21 -6.09
C SER A 20 10.29 -6.37 -5.84
N CYS A 21 11.08 -5.40 -6.31
CA CYS A 21 12.47 -5.26 -5.88
C CYS A 21 12.57 -5.07 -4.35
N ALA A 22 13.72 -5.44 -3.78
CA ALA A 22 14.02 -5.12 -2.38
C ALA A 22 13.98 -3.60 -2.17
N GLY A 23 13.15 -3.13 -1.23
CA GLY A 23 12.96 -1.70 -0.96
C GLY A 23 12.17 -0.94 -2.04
N CYS A 24 11.33 -1.62 -2.83
CA CYS A 24 10.52 -0.96 -3.86
C CYS A 24 9.64 0.16 -3.27
N GLY A 25 9.90 1.40 -3.69
CA GLY A 25 9.14 2.57 -3.24
C GLY A 25 7.67 2.53 -3.63
N LEU A 26 7.33 1.96 -4.79
CA LEU A 26 5.94 1.81 -5.25
C LEU A 26 5.14 0.87 -4.33
N ALA A 27 5.70 -0.28 -3.97
CA ALA A 27 5.04 -1.23 -3.06
C ALA A 27 4.83 -0.62 -1.66
N ILE A 28 5.81 0.12 -1.15
CA ILE A 28 5.71 0.82 0.14
C ILE A 28 4.63 1.90 0.08
N ALA A 29 4.64 2.73 -0.95
CA ALA A 29 3.62 3.76 -1.13
C ALA A 29 2.22 3.15 -1.19
N TYR A 30 2.07 2.05 -1.93
CA TYR A 30 0.79 1.37 -2.10
C TYR A 30 0.24 0.80 -0.78
N ARG A 31 1.11 0.17 0.01
CA ARG A 31 0.80 -0.29 1.36
C ARG A 31 0.21 0.83 2.22
N HIS A 32 0.82 2.02 2.19
CA HIS A 32 0.35 3.17 2.97
C HIS A 32 -0.92 3.83 2.40
N ILE A 33 -1.06 3.90 1.08
CA ILE A 33 -2.26 4.42 0.42
C ILE A 33 -3.48 3.58 0.82
N LEU A 34 -3.38 2.25 0.74
CA LEU A 34 -4.51 1.38 1.10
C LEU A 34 -4.88 1.50 2.59
N LYS A 35 -3.90 1.72 3.48
CA LYS A 35 -4.16 2.02 4.90
C LYS A 35 -4.89 3.34 5.08
N ALA A 36 -4.48 4.38 4.36
CA ALA A 36 -5.12 5.69 4.41
C ALA A 36 -6.58 5.63 3.92
N LEU A 37 -6.86 4.75 2.96
CA LEU A 37 -8.20 4.52 2.42
C LEU A 37 -9.01 3.45 3.19
N ASP A 38 -8.44 2.87 4.25
CA ASP A 38 -9.07 1.80 5.05
C ASP A 38 -9.55 0.61 4.20
N GLY A 39 -8.85 0.32 3.10
CA GLY A 39 -9.24 -0.71 2.13
C GLY A 39 -10.54 -0.41 1.36
N LYS A 40 -11.15 0.76 1.53
CA LYS A 40 -12.39 1.19 0.86
C LYS A 40 -12.09 1.84 -0.49
N ALA A 41 -11.38 1.11 -1.35
CA ALA A 41 -10.97 1.58 -2.66
C ALA A 41 -11.04 0.47 -3.71
N ILE A 42 -11.40 0.84 -4.94
CA ILE A 42 -11.24 -0.02 -6.12
C ILE A 42 -10.00 0.45 -6.86
N MET A 43 -9.11 -0.48 -7.15
CA MET A 43 -7.79 -0.21 -7.68
C MET A 43 -7.71 -0.57 -9.15
N THR A 44 -7.53 0.43 -10.00
CA THR A 44 -7.29 0.26 -11.43
C THR A 44 -5.79 0.27 -11.69
N ILE A 45 -5.20 -0.90 -11.96
CA ILE A 45 -3.76 -1.05 -12.14
C ILE A 45 -3.48 -1.24 -13.64
N PRO A 46 -3.01 -0.19 -14.36
CA PRO A 46 -2.56 -0.34 -15.74
C PRO A 46 -1.23 -1.11 -15.78
N ALA A 47 -0.81 -1.50 -16.99
CA ALA A 47 0.47 -2.17 -17.23
C ALA A 47 1.62 -1.38 -16.58
N SER A 48 2.23 -1.96 -15.55
CA SER A 48 3.24 -1.34 -14.71
C SER A 48 3.97 -2.41 -13.90
N CYS A 49 4.98 -2.01 -13.12
CA CYS A 49 5.66 -2.89 -12.17
C CYS A 49 4.82 -3.20 -10.91
N LEU A 50 3.59 -2.70 -10.83
CA LEU A 50 2.72 -2.82 -9.66
C LEU A 50 1.95 -4.15 -9.66
N THR A 51 2.68 -5.27 -9.64
CA THR A 51 2.20 -6.66 -9.43
C THR A 51 3.34 -7.57 -8.98
#